data_AF-A0A1B0B1H6-F1
#
_entry.id   AF-A0A1B0B1H6-F1
#
_cell.length_a   1.000
_cell.length_b   1.000
_cell.length_c   1.000
_cell.angle_alpha   90.00
_cell.angle_beta   90.00
_cell.angle_gamma   90.00
#
_symmetry.space_group_name_H-M   'P 1'
#
loop_
_entity.id
_entity.type
_entity.pdbx_description
1 polymer ?
#
loop_
_entity_poly.entity_id
_entity_poly.type
_entity_poly.pdbx_seq_one_letter_code
_entity_poly.pdbx_strand_id
1 'polypeptide(L)'
;MLGGCVSSSDTYDNIADYIKIYTDWANYYLERAKSKKKVTDLSSDCRDGLLLAEIIEAVTSFKVPDLHKKPKNQQQMIYTDWANYYLERAKSKKKVTDLSSDCRDGLLLAEIIEAVTSFKVPDLHKKPKNQQQMVSFGH
;
A
#
# COMPACT_ATOMS: atom_id res chain seq x y z
N MET A 1 24.45 19.64 29.53
CA MET A 1 24.03 20.01 28.17
C MET A 1 24.88 19.24 27.19
N LEU A 2 24.35 18.19 26.56
CA LEU A 2 24.84 17.69 25.28
C LEU A 2 23.59 17.25 24.50
N GLY A 3 23.15 18.14 23.61
CA GLY A 3 22.04 17.88 22.71
C GLY A 3 22.48 16.82 21.70
N GLY A 4 21.80 15.69 21.71
CA GLY A 4 21.97 14.66 20.70
C GLY A 4 21.55 15.24 19.34
N CYS A 5 22.49 15.28 18.41
CA CYS A 5 22.24 15.47 17.01
C CYS A 5 21.31 14.35 16.52
N VAL A 6 20.06 14.69 16.20
CA VAL A 6 19.20 13.83 15.39
C VAL A 6 19.78 13.84 13.98
N SER A 7 20.44 12.75 13.60
CA SER A 7 21.03 12.63 12.27
C SER A 7 19.89 12.47 11.26
N SER A 8 19.74 13.42 10.34
CA SER A 8 18.76 13.40 9.24
C SER A 8 18.98 12.26 8.22
N SER A 9 19.87 11.31 8.52
CA SER A 9 20.29 10.18 7.69
C SER A 9 19.31 9.02 7.74
N ASP A 10 18.65 8.79 8.88
CA ASP A 10 17.77 7.64 9.10
C ASP A 10 16.55 7.62 8.16
N THR A 11 16.13 8.78 7.65
CA THR A 11 14.87 8.91 6.90
C THR A 11 14.96 8.39 5.46
N TYR A 12 16.10 8.56 4.78
CA TYR A 12 16.22 8.17 3.36
C TYR A 12 16.61 6.71 3.18
N ASP A 13 17.51 6.17 4.02
CA ASP A 13 17.82 4.73 4.04
C ASP A 13 16.56 3.90 4.34
N ASN A 14 15.72 4.35 5.28
CA ASN A 14 14.44 3.71 5.58
C ASN A 14 13.46 3.71 4.39
N ILE A 15 13.42 4.78 3.57
CA ILE A 15 12.47 4.87 2.45
C ILE A 15 12.82 3.83 1.37
N ALA A 16 14.10 3.68 1.01
CA ALA A 16 14.51 2.68 0.02
C ALA A 16 14.20 1.26 0.49
N ASP A 17 14.43 0.98 1.78
CA ASP A 17 14.06 -0.29 2.39
C ASP A 17 12.54 -0.51 2.41
N TYR A 18 11.75 0.50 2.75
CA TYR A 18 10.29 0.40 2.71
C TYR A 18 9.78 0.08 1.30
N ILE A 19 10.28 0.77 0.28
CA ILE A 19 9.91 0.53 -1.11
C ILE A 19 10.13 -0.94 -1.47
N LYS A 20 11.32 -1.47 -1.16
CA LYS A 20 11.65 -2.85 -1.45
C LYS A 20 10.75 -3.83 -0.68
N ILE A 21 10.59 -3.61 0.62
CA ILE A 21 9.77 -4.47 1.49
C ILE A 21 8.31 -4.52 1.03
N TYR A 22 7.69 -3.38 0.74
CA TYR A 22 6.30 -3.34 0.26
C TYR A 22 6.16 -3.89 -1.17
N THR A 23 7.16 -3.70 -2.03
CA THR A 23 7.17 -4.28 -3.39
C THR A 23 7.20 -5.80 -3.34
N ASP A 24 8.11 -6.37 -2.53
CA ASP A 24 8.23 -7.82 -2.38
C ASP A 24 6.99 -8.42 -1.72
N TRP A 25 6.46 -7.75 -0.68
CA TRP A 25 5.23 -8.15 -0.02
C TRP A 25 4.02 -8.15 -0.98
N ALA A 26 3.85 -7.09 -1.77
CA ALA A 26 2.78 -7.01 -2.76
C ALA A 26 2.90 -8.14 -3.79
N ASN A 27 4.11 -8.36 -4.32
CA ASN A 27 4.38 -9.42 -5.29
C ASN A 27 4.10 -10.82 -4.72
N TYR A 28 4.45 -11.07 -3.46
CA TYR A 28 4.14 -12.33 -2.78
C TYR A 28 2.63 -12.64 -2.80
N TYR A 29 1.79 -11.67 -2.41
CA TYR A 29 0.34 -11.87 -2.40
C TYR A 29 -0.24 -11.98 -3.82
N LEU A 30 0.24 -11.18 -4.77
CA LEU A 30 -0.18 -11.25 -6.17
C LEU A 30 0.13 -12.62 -6.79
N GLU A 31 1.32 -13.17 -6.54
CA GLU A 31 1.70 -14.52 -7.01
C GLU A 31 0.81 -15.60 -6.39
N ARG A 32 0.56 -15.53 -5.08
CA ARG A 32 -0.34 -16.45 -4.38
C ARG A 32 -1.77 -16.42 -4.94
N ALA A 33 -2.24 -15.24 -5.33
CA ALA A 33 -3.53 -15.04 -5.99
C ALA A 33 -3.53 -15.38 -7.50
N LYS A 34 -2.38 -15.83 -8.06
CA LYS A 34 -2.18 -16.10 -9.50
C LYS A 34 -2.47 -14.88 -10.38
N SER A 35 -2.20 -13.69 -9.87
CA SER A 35 -2.27 -12.44 -10.63
C SER A 35 -1.25 -12.45 -11.77
N LYS A 36 -1.59 -11.77 -12.87
CA LYS A 36 -0.66 -11.49 -13.97
C LYS A 36 0.14 -10.20 -13.76
N LYS A 37 -0.22 -9.38 -12.77
CA LYS A 37 0.51 -8.16 -12.44
C LYS A 37 1.77 -8.50 -11.65
N LYS A 38 2.82 -7.73 -11.88
CA LYS A 38 4.05 -7.73 -11.10
C LYS A 38 4.39 -6.28 -10.78
N VAL A 39 4.59 -5.98 -9.51
CA VAL A 39 5.02 -4.67 -9.05
C VAL A 39 6.50 -4.53 -9.34
N THR A 40 6.85 -3.48 -10.08
CA THR A 40 8.23 -3.10 -10.38
C THR A 40 8.56 -1.72 -9.83
N ASP A 41 7.55 -0.85 -9.76
CA ASP A 41 7.64 0.47 -9.14
C ASP A 41 6.29 0.82 -8.51
N LEU A 42 6.20 0.74 -7.18
CA LEU A 42 4.95 1.00 -6.45
C LEU A 42 4.31 2.34 -6.80
N SER A 43 5.12 3.37 -7.06
CA SER A 43 4.61 4.69 -7.42
C SER A 43 3.89 4.67 -8.77
N SER A 44 4.55 4.17 -9.81
CA SER A 44 4.01 4.12 -11.18
C SER A 44 2.87 3.11 -11.29
N ASP A 45 3.01 1.95 -10.65
CA ASP A 45 2.06 0.85 -10.75
C ASP A 45 0.75 1.13 -9.97
N CYS A 46 0.77 1.98 -8.93
CA CYS A 46 -0.43 2.42 -8.21
C CYS A 46 -1.19 3.57 -8.89
N ARG A 47 -0.63 4.19 -9.94
CA ARG A 47 -1.17 5.41 -10.55
C ARG A 47 -2.63 5.31 -10.98
N ASP A 48 -3.01 4.16 -11.52
CA ASP A 48 -4.35 3.90 -12.01
C ASP A 48 -5.25 3.22 -10.98
N GLY A 49 -4.80 3.04 -9.73
CA GLY A 49 -5.53 2.40 -8.64
C GLY A 49 -5.87 0.91 -8.83
N LEU A 50 -5.60 0.31 -10.00
CA LEU A 50 -5.88 -1.10 -10.26
C LEU A 50 -4.95 -2.01 -9.48
N LEU A 51 -3.68 -1.61 -9.30
CA LEU A 51 -2.77 -2.37 -8.45
C LEU A 51 -3.27 -2.43 -7.00
N LEU A 52 -3.73 -1.31 -6.45
CA LEU A 52 -4.31 -1.24 -5.10
C LEU A 52 -5.49 -2.20 -4.95
N ALA A 53 -6.40 -2.20 -5.92
CA ALA A 53 -7.51 -3.13 -5.97
C ALA A 53 -7.04 -4.58 -5.86
N GLU A 54 -6.12 -4.96 -6.75
CA GLU A 54 -5.69 -6.34 -6.91
C GLU A 54 -4.90 -6.84 -5.70
N ILE A 55 -4.08 -5.98 -5.08
CA ILE A 55 -3.38 -6.30 -3.83
C ILE A 55 -4.40 -6.52 -2.70
N ILE A 56 -5.40 -5.65 -2.56
CA ILE A 56 -6.41 -5.80 -1.51
C ILE A 56 -7.16 -7.13 -1.70
N GLU A 57 -7.57 -7.47 -2.92
CA GLU A 57 -8.23 -8.75 -3.19
C GLU A 57 -7.30 -9.95 -2.90
N ALA A 58 -6.03 -9.86 -3.30
CA ALA A 58 -5.05 -10.93 -3.09
C ALA A 58 -4.76 -11.18 -1.60
N VAL A 59 -4.72 -10.12 -0.81
CA VAL A 59 -4.42 -10.16 0.63
C VAL A 59 -5.62 -10.61 1.43
N THR A 60 -6.79 -10.12 1.08
CA THR A 60 -8.01 -10.26 1.90
C THR A 60 -8.91 -11.39 1.42
N SER A 61 -8.69 -11.89 0.20
CA SER A 61 -9.58 -12.82 -0.51
C SER A 61 -11.01 -12.30 -0.71
N PHE A 62 -11.24 -11.00 -0.48
CA PHE A 62 -12.52 -10.35 -0.71
C PHE A 62 -12.47 -9.48 -1.96
N LYS A 63 -13.53 -9.53 -2.76
CA LYS A 63 -13.71 -8.62 -3.89
C LYS A 63 -13.89 -7.20 -3.37
N VAL A 64 -13.12 -6.25 -3.89
CA VAL A 64 -13.34 -4.84 -3.54
C VAL A 64 -14.55 -4.33 -4.34
N PRO A 65 -15.64 -3.91 -3.67
CA PRO A 65 -16.82 -3.43 -4.37
C PRO A 65 -16.49 -2.18 -5.18
N ASP A 66 -17.05 -2.11 -6.38
CA ASP A 66 -17.00 -0.98 -7.31
C ASP A 66 -15.63 -0.58 -7.88
N LEU A 67 -14.52 -1.16 -7.40
CA LEU A 67 -13.16 -0.83 -7.83
C LEU A 67 -12.81 -1.35 -9.23
N HIS A 68 -13.45 -2.43 -9.69
CA HIS A 68 -13.22 -3.04 -11.00
C HIS A 68 -14.07 -2.45 -12.14
N LYS A 69 -15.01 -1.55 -11.83
CA LYS A 69 -15.88 -0.92 -12.83
C LYS A 69 -15.09 0.19 -13.54
N LYS A 70 -14.41 -0.16 -14.65
CA LYS A 70 -13.59 0.79 -15.44
C LYS A 70 -14.41 2.02 -15.87
N PRO A 71 -14.15 3.20 -15.31
CA PRO A 71 -14.66 4.45 -15.83
C PRO A 71 -13.84 4.85 -17.07
N LYS A 72 -14.52 5.32 -18.12
CA LYS A 72 -13.89 5.52 -19.44
C LYS A 72 -12.79 6.58 -19.46
N ASN A 73 -12.79 7.60 -18.59
CA ASN A 73 -11.84 8.74 -18.69
C ASN A 73 -11.39 9.41 -17.35
N GLN A 74 -11.61 8.83 -16.16
CA GLN A 74 -11.26 9.48 -14.88
C GLN A 74 -10.74 8.52 -13.80
N GLN A 75 -10.02 7.46 -14.20
CA GLN A 75 -9.57 6.39 -13.28
C GLN A 75 -8.81 6.94 -12.07
N GLN A 76 -7.79 7.79 -12.29
CA GLN A 76 -6.99 8.33 -11.20
C GLN A 76 -7.83 9.08 -10.15
N MET A 77 -8.76 9.94 -10.58
CA MET A 77 -9.64 10.67 -9.66
C MET A 77 -10.55 9.73 -8.87
N ILE A 78 -11.14 8.75 -9.54
CA ILE A 78 -12.07 7.80 -8.92
C ILE A 78 -11.37 6.95 -7.86
N TYR A 79 -10.14 6.50 -8.11
CA TYR A 79 -9.39 5.73 -7.13
C TYR A 79 -8.84 6.59 -6.00
N THR A 80 -8.44 7.83 -6.27
CA THR A 80 -8.07 8.80 -5.22
C THR A 80 -9.25 9.09 -4.29
N ASP A 81 -10.44 9.34 -4.85
CA ASP A 81 -11.66 9.58 -4.09
C ASP A 81 -12.09 8.34 -3.30
N TRP A 82 -12.01 7.16 -3.92
CA TRP A 82 -12.27 5.89 -3.25
C TRP A 82 -11.31 5.65 -2.07
N ALA A 83 -10.01 5.89 -2.25
CA ALA A 83 -9.03 5.76 -1.18
C ALA A 83 -9.34 6.73 -0.02
N ASN A 84 -9.64 8.00 -0.34
CA ASN A 84 -10.02 9.01 0.64
C ASN A 84 -11.31 8.63 1.39
N TYR A 85 -12.31 8.07 0.70
CA TYR A 85 -13.55 7.62 1.33
C TYR A 85 -13.29 6.58 2.44
N TYR A 86 -12.47 5.56 2.15
CA TYR A 86 -12.16 4.54 3.15
C TYR A 86 -11.26 5.08 4.27
N LEU A 87 -10.29 5.93 3.95
CA LEU A 87 -9.43 6.57 4.95
C LEU A 87 -10.25 7.44 5.91
N GLU A 88 -11.22 8.21 5.42
CA GLU A 88 -12.13 9.02 6.25
C GLU A 88 -12.99 8.14 7.15
N ARG A 89 -13.56 7.06 6.60
CA ARG A 89 -14.35 6.07 7.37
C ARG A 89 -13.51 5.41 8.48
N ALA A 90 -12.22 5.18 8.23
CA ALA A 90 -11.26 4.68 9.20
C ALA A 90 -10.73 5.77 10.17
N LYS A 91 -11.21 7.02 10.06
CA LYS A 91 -10.77 8.18 10.84
C LYS A 91 -9.29 8.52 10.66
N SER A 92 -8.71 8.18 9.50
CA SER A 92 -7.35 8.61 9.14
C SER A 92 -7.35 10.12 8.86
N LYS A 93 -6.26 10.79 9.27
CA LYS A 93 -6.03 12.20 8.96
C LYS A 93 -5.36 12.40 7.59
N LYS A 94 -4.99 11.31 6.93
CA LYS A 94 -4.30 11.32 5.64
C LYS A 94 -5.28 11.66 4.52
N LYS A 95 -4.87 12.53 3.61
CA LYS A 95 -5.63 12.87 2.41
C LYS A 95 -4.76 12.57 1.20
N VAL A 96 -5.23 11.65 0.37
CA VAL A 96 -4.59 11.28 -0.90
C VAL A 96 -4.94 12.35 -1.92
N THR A 97 -3.93 12.86 -2.61
CA THR A 97 -4.10 13.83 -3.70
C THR A 97 -3.67 13.25 -5.03
N ASP A 98 -2.67 12.37 -5.00
CA ASP A 98 -2.15 11.67 -6.16
C ASP A 98 -1.63 10.30 -5.72
N LEU A 99 -2.39 9.24 -6.06
CA LEU A 99 -2.07 7.88 -5.65
C LEU A 99 -0.65 7.43 -6.01
N SER A 100 -0.09 7.94 -7.11
CA SER A 100 1.24 7.56 -7.55
C SER A 100 2.31 8.09 -6.59
N SER A 101 2.29 9.38 -6.30
CA SER A 101 3.22 10.03 -5.38
C SER A 101 2.96 9.62 -3.93
N ASP A 102 1.70 9.47 -3.52
CA ASP A 102 1.31 9.12 -2.16
C ASP A 102 1.57 7.63 -1.83
N CYS A 103 1.63 6.73 -2.81
CA CYS A 103 2.01 5.31 -2.63
C CYS A 103 3.52 5.07 -2.70
N ARG A 104 4.34 6.10 -2.91
CA ARG A 104 5.76 5.95 -3.25
C ARG A 104 6.57 5.14 -2.23
N ASP A 105 6.24 5.23 -0.96
CA ASP A 105 6.92 4.51 0.13
C ASP A 105 6.17 3.25 0.61
N GLY A 106 5.02 2.93 0.00
CA GLY A 106 4.17 1.80 0.38
C GLY A 106 3.39 1.97 1.70
N LEU A 107 3.57 3.06 2.45
CA LEU A 107 2.84 3.29 3.70
C LEU A 107 1.36 3.53 3.46
N LEU A 108 1.03 4.27 2.39
CA LEU A 108 -0.36 4.47 1.98
C LEU A 108 -1.05 3.15 1.63
N LEU A 109 -0.35 2.21 1.00
CA LEU A 109 -0.89 0.88 0.68
C LEU A 109 -1.38 0.18 1.95
N ALA A 110 -0.55 0.16 3.00
CA ALA A 110 -0.92 -0.46 4.27
C ALA A 110 -2.13 0.22 4.93
N GLU A 111 -2.17 1.56 4.93
CA GLU A 111 -3.30 2.31 5.50
C GLU A 111 -4.61 2.06 4.75
N ILE A 112 -4.58 2.03 3.42
CA ILE A 112 -5.77 1.76 2.60
C ILE A 112 -6.28 0.34 2.84
N ILE A 113 -5.39 -0.66 2.86
CA ILE A 113 -5.80 -2.05 3.09
C ILE A 113 -6.51 -2.19 4.46
N GLU A 114 -5.93 -1.64 5.53
CA GLU A 114 -6.58 -1.66 6.85
C GLU A 114 -7.92 -0.88 6.85
N ALA A 115 -7.97 0.27 6.19
CA ALA A 115 -9.17 1.09 6.11
C ALA A 115 -10.33 0.38 5.38
N VAL A 116 -10.01 -0.34 4.29
CA VAL A 116 -10.99 -1.07 3.48
C VAL A 116 -11.46 -2.33 4.18
N THR A 117 -10.55 -3.05 4.80
CA THR A 117 -10.87 -4.31 5.49
C THR A 117 -11.57 -4.10 6.83
N SER A 118 -11.38 -2.93 7.46
CA SER A 118 -11.84 -2.66 8.82
C SER A 118 -11.28 -3.64 9.87
N PHE A 119 -10.22 -4.39 9.54
CA PHE A 119 -9.50 -5.26 10.46
C PHE A 119 -7.99 -5.18 10.20
N LYS A 120 -7.19 -5.59 11.18
CA LYS A 120 -5.74 -5.64 11.02
C LYS A 120 -5.37 -6.86 10.17
N VAL A 121 -4.77 -6.63 9.02
CA VAL A 121 -4.27 -7.72 8.17
C VAL A 121 -3.08 -8.39 8.86
N PRO A 122 -3.08 -9.73 9.01
CA PRO A 122 -1.93 -10.47 9.52
C PRO A 122 -0.67 -10.15 8.71
N ASP A 123 0.45 -9.97 9.40
CA ASP A 123 1.75 -9.65 8.81
C ASP A 123 1.83 -8.33 8.01
N LEU A 124 0.79 -7.49 7.99
CA LEU A 124 0.89 -6.15 7.41
C LEU A 124 1.39 -5.16 8.48
N HIS A 125 2.63 -4.72 8.35
CA HIS A 125 3.23 -3.72 9.23
C HIS A 125 3.31 -2.35 8.55
N LYS A 126 2.99 -1.28 9.29
CA LYS A 126 3.11 0.12 8.82
C LYS A 126 4.54 0.66 8.89
N LYS A 127 5.46 -0.03 9.57
CA LYS A 127 6.88 0.36 9.71
C LYS A 127 7.75 -0.89 9.77
N PRO A 128 7.78 -1.70 8.70
CA PRO A 128 8.56 -2.93 8.71
C PRO A 128 10.06 -2.61 8.67
N LYS A 129 10.83 -3.26 9.53
CA LYS A 129 12.30 -3.20 9.54
C LYS A 129 12.92 -4.18 8.55
N ASN A 130 12.18 -5.23 8.17
CA ASN A 130 12.63 -6.24 7.22
C ASN A 130 11.43 -7.00 6.63
N GLN A 131 11.70 -7.77 5.57
CA GLN A 131 10.70 -8.57 4.84
C GLN A 131 10.05 -9.66 5.70
N GLN A 132 10.79 -10.25 6.65
CA GLN A 132 10.29 -11.34 7.51
C GLN A 132 9.16 -10.88 8.45
N GLN A 133 9.06 -9.58 8.72
CA GLN A 133 7.93 -9.02 9.44
C GLN A 133 6.67 -8.96 8.57
N MET A 134 6.82 -8.88 7.25
CA MET A 134 5.71 -8.63 6.33
C MET A 134 5.11 -9.91 5.76
N VAL A 135 5.92 -10.96 5.69
CA VAL A 135 5.52 -12.28 5.22
C VAL A 135 5.86 -13.26 6.33
N SER A 136 4.85 -13.80 7.00
CA SER A 136 5.02 -15.07 7.69
C SER A 136 5.32 -16.10 6.62
N PHE A 137 6.59 -16.49 6.48
CA PHE A 137 6.95 -17.72 5.80
C PHE A 137 6.30 -18.83 6.62
N GLY A 138 5.08 -19.21 6.25
CA GLY A 138 4.39 -20.35 6.81
C GLY A 138 5.31 -21.57 6.65
N HIS A 139 5.76 -22.08 7.78
CA HIS A 139 6.43 -23.36 7.90
C HIS A 139 5.40 -24.48 7.87
#